data_AF-A0A9D6UWB7-F1
#
_entry.id   AF-A0A9D6UWB7-F1
#
_cell.length_a   1.000
_cell.length_b   1.000
_cell.length_c   1.000
_cell.angle_alpha   90.00
_cell.angle_beta   90.00
_cell.angle_gamma   90.00
#
_symmetry.space_group_name_H-M   'P 1'
#
loop_
_entity.id
_entity.type
_entity.pdbx_description
1 polymer ?
#
loop_
_entity_poly.entity_id
_entity_poly.type
_entity_poly.pdbx_seq_one_letter_code
_entity_poly.pdbx_strand_id
1 'polypeptide(L)' 'MRLKAEYFDWLGLLSFPFILGCGAYILYAGALSTWAAWLLVAIGAGGVLVDGFIVYSYFIKKGKS' A
#
# COMPACT_ATOMS: atom_id res chain seq x y z
N MET A 1 -21.15 7.08 -10.39
CA MET A 1 -20.62 5.75 -10.78
C MET A 1 -20.21 5.02 -9.51
N ARG A 2 -20.82 3.87 -9.19
CA ARG A 2 -20.40 3.04 -8.05
C ARG A 2 -19.07 2.39 -8.42
N LEU A 3 -17.95 3.05 -8.09
CA LEU A 3 -16.63 2.41 -8.08
C LEU A 3 -16.78 1.19 -7.16
N LYS A 4 -16.83 -0.01 -7.73
CA LYS A 4 -16.84 -1.24 -6.94
C LYS A 4 -15.56 -1.24 -6.14
N ALA A 5 -15.69 -1.19 -4.81
CA ALA A 5 -14.57 -1.20 -3.87
C ALA A 5 -13.58 -2.34 -4.17
N GLU A 6 -14.09 -3.45 -4.73
CA GLU A 6 -13.30 -4.60 -5.20
C GLU A 6 -12.16 -4.24 -6.16
N TYR A 7 -12.32 -3.28 -7.08
CA TYR A 7 -11.22 -2.91 -8.00
C TYR A 7 -10.14 -2.07 -7.32
N PHE A 8 -10.52 -1.26 -6.33
CA PHE A 8 -9.57 -0.47 -5.54
C PHE A 8 -8.73 -1.39 -4.64
N ASP A 9 -9.38 -2.46 -4.14
CA ASP A 9 -8.77 -3.49 -3.28
C ASP A 9 -7.62 -4.23 -3.98
N TRP A 10 -7.84 -4.77 -5.19
CA TRP A 10 -6.77 -5.50 -5.91
C TRP A 10 -5.61 -4.60 -6.36
N LEU A 11 -5.92 -3.36 -6.77
CA LEU A 11 -4.90 -2.40 -7.20
C LEU A 11 -4.06 -1.92 -6.02
N GLY A 12 -4.68 -1.57 -4.88
CA GLY A 12 -3.98 -1.17 -3.65
C GLY A 12 -3.11 -2.30 -3.11
N LEU A 13 -3.69 -3.51 -3.01
CA LEU A 13 -3.04 -4.68 -2.45
C LEU A 13 -1.85 -5.19 -3.28
N LEU A 14 -1.80 -4.92 -4.58
CA LEU A 14 -0.62 -5.20 -5.42
C LEU A 14 0.36 -4.02 -5.48
N SER A 15 -0.13 -2.79 -5.58
CA SER A 15 0.73 -1.62 -5.82
C SER A 15 1.54 -1.22 -4.59
N PHE A 16 0.96 -1.22 -3.39
CA PHE A 16 1.69 -0.77 -2.20
C PHE A 16 2.79 -1.73 -1.74
N PRO A 17 2.60 -3.07 -1.73
CA PRO A 17 3.69 -4.00 -1.47
C PRO A 17 4.78 -3.96 -2.53
N PHE A 18 4.40 -3.73 -3.80
CA PHE A 18 5.37 -3.55 -4.88
C PHE A 18 6.23 -2.30 -4.68
N ILE A 19 5.62 -1.15 -4.34
CA ILE A 19 6.35 0.09 -4.04
C ILE A 19 7.27 -0.09 -2.83
N LEU A 20 6.79 -0.78 -1.79
CA LEU A 20 7.59 -1.09 -0.59
C LEU A 20 8.78 -1.98 -0.94
N GLY A 21 8.55 -3.02 -1.75
CA GLY A 21 9.60 -3.92 -2.26
C GLY A 21 10.64 -3.19 -3.12
N CYS A 22 10.21 -2.31 -4.01
CA CYS A 22 11.10 -1.45 -4.80
C CYS A 22 11.94 -0.54 -3.90
N GLY A 23 11.33 0.12 -2.91
CA GLY A 23 12.04 0.96 -1.95
C GLY A 23 13.10 0.18 -1.16
N ALA A 24 12.74 -1.00 -0.64
CA ALA A 24 13.65 -1.87 0.09
C ALA A 24 14.79 -2.42 -0.79
N TYR A 25 14.48 -2.83 -2.02
CA TYR A 25 15.47 -3.28 -2.98
C TYR A 25 16.46 -2.17 -3.36
N ILE A 26 15.98 -0.94 -3.56
CA ILE A 26 16.83 0.21 -3.85
C ILE A 26 17.75 0.53 -2.66
N LEU A 27 17.26 0.44 -1.42
CA LEU A 27 18.08 0.59 -0.22
C LEU A 27 19.16 -0.50 -0.13
N TYR A 28 18.85 -1.74 -0.52
CA TYR A 28 19.80 -2.85 -0.55
C TYR A 28 20.83 -2.72 -1.67
N ALA A 29 20.40 -2.36 -2.88
CA ALA A 29 21.24 -2.28 -4.07
C ALA A 29 22.10 -1.00 -4.13
N GLY A 30 21.78 0.01 -3.33
CA GLY A 30 22.49 1.30 -3.35
C GLY A 30 22.33 2.07 -4.66
N ALA A 31 21.31 1.75 -5.45
CA ALA A 31 21.13 2.24 -6.82
C ALA A 31 20.58 3.68 -6.91
N LEU A 32 20.02 4.20 -5.81
CA LEU A 32 19.39 5.53 -5.75
C LEU A 32 19.75 6.24 -4.44
N SER A 33 19.54 7.55 -4.39
CA SER A 33 19.68 8.35 -3.17
C SER A 33 18.87 7.75 -2.02
N THR A 34 19.54 7.46 -0.91
CA THR A 34 18.96 6.79 0.27
C THR A 34 17.70 7.48 0.80
N TRP A 35 17.65 8.82 0.79
CA TRP A 35 16.48 9.57 1.21
C TRP A 35 15.24 9.31 0.31
N ALA A 36 15.44 9.17 -1.00
CA ALA A 36 14.37 8.90 -1.94
C ALA A 36 13.86 7.45 -1.80
N ALA A 37 14.75 6.52 -1.49
CA ALA A 37 14.40 5.13 -1.23
C ALA A 37 13.58 5.00 0.08
N TRP A 38 13.95 5.74 1.13
CA TRP A 38 13.15 5.81 2.36
C TRP A 38 11.77 6.44 2.15
N LEU A 39 11.65 7.43 1.27
CA LEU A 39 10.35 7.98 0.88
C LEU A 39 9.47 6.94 0.18
N LEU A 40 10.03 6.14 -0.73
CA LEU A 40 9.30 5.04 -1.38
C LEU A 40 8.81 4.01 -0.37
N VAL A 41 9.66 3.62 0.59
CA VAL A 41 9.26 2.71 1.68
C VAL A 41 8.15 3.32 2.53
N ALA A 42 8.25 4.61 2.89
CA ALA A 42 7.23 5.29 3.67
C ALA A 42 5.88 5.38 2.94
N ILE A 43 5.89 5.67 1.64
CA ILE A 43 4.68 5.70 0.79
C ILE A 43 4.05 4.30 0.71
N GLY A 44 4.87 3.27 0.46
CA GLY A 44 4.40 1.89 0.43
C GLY A 44 3.78 1.47 1.77
N ALA A 45 4.46 1.72 2.88
CA ALA A 45 3.97 1.36 4.21
C ALA A 45 2.70 2.11 4.60
N GLY A 46 2.65 3.42 4.33
CA GLY A 46 1.46 4.25 4.56
C GLY A 46 0.28 3.79 3.72
N GLY A 47 0.53 3.44 2.46
CA GLY A 47 -0.48 2.88 1.56
C GLY A 47 -1.06 1.56 2.07
N VAL A 48 -0.23 0.60 2.47
CA VAL A 48 -0.69 -0.68 3.06
C VAL A 48 -1.53 -0.45 4.32
N LEU A 49 -1.14 0.49 5.20
CA LEU A 49 -1.89 0.78 6.42
C LEU A 49 -3.25 1.42 6.14
N VAL A 50 -3.30 2.40 5.22
CA VAL A 50 -4.55 3.07 4.84
C VAL A 50 -5.48 2.09 4.14
N ASP A 51 -4.96 1.29 3.21
CA ASP A 51 -5.72 0.28 2.48
C ASP A 51 -6.27 -0.78 3.44
N GLY A 52 -5.42 -1.33 4.31
CA GLY A 52 -5.83 -2.27 5.35
C GLY A 52 -6.87 -1.69 6.31
N PHE A 53 -6.77 -0.40 6.67
CA PHE A 53 -7.76 0.28 7.49
C PHE A 53 -9.11 0.46 6.79
N ILE A 54 -9.09 0.80 5.49
CA ILE A 54 -10.30 0.91 4.67
C ILE A 54 -10.97 -0.47 4.57
N VAL A 55 -10.21 -1.52 4.24
CA VAL A 55 -10.72 -2.90 4.14
C VAL A 55 -11.32 -3.34 5.48
N TYR A 56 -10.62 -3.13 6.59
CA TYR A 56 -11.12 -3.44 7.94
C TYR A 56 -12.42 -2.69 8.25
N SER A 57 -12.47 -1.40 7.97
CA SER A 57 -13.64 -0.57 8.27
C SER A 57 -14.85 -0.92 7.42
N TYR A 58 -14.65 -1.21 6.13
CA TYR A 58 -15.73 -1.51 5.20
C TYR A 58 -16.25 -2.94 5.30
N PHE A 59 -15.37 -3.94 5.42
CA PHE A 59 -15.78 -5.34 5.40
C PHE A 59 -15.99 -5.93 6.80
N ILE A 60 -15.08 -5.66 7.75
CA ILE A 60 -15.14 -6.29 9.08
C ILE A 60 -16.15 -5.57 9.99
N LYS A 61 -16.20 -4.24 9.96
CA LYS A 61 -17.09 -3.47 10.84
C LYS A 61 -18.54 -3.47 10.34
N LYS A 62 -18.77 -3.50 9.03
CA LYS A 62 -20.11 -3.44 8.43
C LYS A 62 -20.79 -4.81 8.30
N GLY A 63 -20.02 -5.90 8.25
CA GLY A 63 -20.55 -7.27 8.23
C GLY A 63 -21.03 -7.80 9.59
N LYS A 64 -20.86 -7.02 10.67
CA LYS A 64 -21.28 -7.38 12.05
C LYS A 64 -22.50 -6.60 12.56
N SER A 65 -23.07 -5.70 11.75
CA SER A 65 -24.29 -4.96 12.07
C SER A 65 -25.42 -5.40 11.16
#